data_AF-A0A925SRD3-F1
#
_entry.id   AF-A0A925SRD3-F1
#
_cell.length_a   1.000
_cell.length_b   1.000
_cell.length_c   1.000
_cell.angle_alpha   90.00
_cell.angle_beta   90.00
_cell.angle_gamma   90.00
#
_symmetry.space_group_name_H-M   'P 1'
#
loop_
_entity.id
_entity.type
_entity.pdbx_description
1 polymer ?
#
loop_
_entity_poly.entity_id
_entity_poly.type
_entity_poly.pdbx_seq_one_letter_code
_entity_poly.pdbx_strand_id
1 'polypeptide(L)'
;MDIDKWYTRAAQEVIVFWQTDRDEGLTSSEIKIRLNKFGFNEMIEKQKPAWWKRLIAQFQDFMVLVLLAATLISAFLGEYADAVTILIIVIFNAVLGFVQEYRAEQSMDALKKMAAPTAHVVRNGILQQIAARELVPGDIMALESGDKIAADARLIEVQNMEAEEAALTGESLPVRKVSDKQYHESSPLGDRKNMVYAGTSIIKGRGKAVVCATGMVTEVGRIADMIQETEYESTPLEQRLESLGRWLVWGCLAICTIVVFTGVAKGEPLFLMCMAGISLAVAAIPEGLPAIVTVALALGVQRMIKRNAIIRK
;
A
#
# COMPACT_ATOMS: atom_id res chain seq x y z
N MET A 1 -4.30 -25.06 21.68
CA MET A 1 -5.05 -23.91 22.26
C MET A 1 -5.30 -22.96 21.11
N ASP A 2 -6.53 -22.52 20.89
CA ASP A 2 -6.85 -21.60 19.79
C ASP A 2 -6.27 -20.22 20.14
N ILE A 3 -5.18 -19.85 19.46
CA ILE A 3 -4.37 -18.64 19.73
C ILE A 3 -5.16 -17.37 19.36
N ASP A 4 -6.33 -17.50 18.76
CA ASP A 4 -7.12 -16.36 18.30
C ASP A 4 -8.24 -15.94 19.26
N LYS A 5 -8.51 -16.75 20.31
CA LYS A 5 -9.69 -16.58 21.17
C LYS A 5 -9.35 -16.23 22.61
N TRP A 6 -8.44 -15.29 22.83
CA TRP A 6 -8.02 -14.88 24.18
C TRP A 6 -9.15 -14.30 25.05
N TYR A 7 -10.20 -13.75 24.43
CA TYR A 7 -11.37 -13.21 25.12
C TYR A 7 -12.22 -14.29 25.83
N THR A 8 -12.07 -15.57 25.49
CA THR A 8 -12.77 -16.66 26.18
C THR A 8 -12.01 -17.17 27.40
N ARG A 9 -10.79 -16.67 27.64
CA ARG A 9 -9.88 -17.15 28.67
C ARG A 9 -9.80 -16.20 29.85
N ALA A 10 -9.54 -16.78 31.03
CA ALA A 10 -9.19 -16.00 32.21
C ALA A 10 -7.83 -15.33 32.01
N ALA A 11 -7.65 -14.12 32.57
CA ALA A 11 -6.38 -13.38 32.50
C ALA A 11 -5.18 -14.23 32.96
N GLN A 12 -5.36 -15.02 34.02
CA GLN A 12 -4.30 -15.88 34.56
C GLN A 12 -3.88 -16.99 33.58
N GLU A 13 -4.82 -17.57 32.83
CA GLU A 13 -4.50 -18.59 31.82
C GLU A 13 -3.65 -18.01 30.70
N VAL A 14 -3.93 -16.76 30.30
CA VAL A 14 -3.17 -16.06 29.26
C VAL A 14 -1.75 -15.73 29.72
N ILE A 15 -1.59 -15.27 30.97
CA ILE A 15 -0.28 -15.01 31.60
C ILE A 15 0.55 -16.29 31.63
N VAL A 16 -0.04 -17.41 32.09
CA VAL A 16 0.64 -18.71 32.17
C VAL A 16 1.00 -19.23 30.78
N PHE A 17 0.09 -19.12 29.81
CA PHE A 17 0.36 -19.55 28.43
C PHE A 17 1.55 -18.81 27.83
N TRP A 18 1.59 -17.49 27.98
CA TRP A 18 2.69 -16.67 27.47
C TRP A 18 3.93 -16.67 28.36
N GLN A 19 3.94 -17.43 29.47
CA GLN A 19 5.05 -17.52 30.42
C GLN A 19 5.60 -16.14 30.79
N THR A 20 4.69 -15.19 31.04
CA THR A 20 5.04 -13.82 31.40
C THR A 20 4.73 -13.58 32.87
N ASP A 21 5.46 -12.67 33.51
CA ASP A 21 5.14 -12.25 34.87
C ASP A 21 4.16 -11.08 34.85
N ARG A 22 3.20 -11.07 35.78
CA ARG A 22 2.16 -10.03 35.84
C ARG A 22 2.72 -8.64 36.18
N ASP A 23 3.72 -8.60 37.04
CA ASP A 23 4.25 -7.37 37.63
C ASP A 23 5.66 -7.06 37.11
N GLU A 24 6.47 -8.09 36.83
CA GLU A 24 7.80 -7.92 36.26
C GLU A 24 7.82 -7.92 34.73
N GLY A 25 6.78 -8.46 34.08
CA GLY A 25 6.72 -8.61 32.64
C GLY A 25 7.80 -9.55 32.09
N LEU A 26 8.27 -9.28 30.87
CA LEU A 26 9.28 -10.11 30.21
C LEU A 26 10.72 -9.67 30.52
N THR A 27 11.63 -10.63 30.52
CA THR A 27 13.07 -10.36 30.63
C THR A 27 13.68 -9.98 29.29
N SER A 28 14.78 -9.22 29.31
CA SER A 28 15.50 -8.80 28.09
C SER A 28 15.98 -9.96 27.21
N SER A 29 16.30 -11.12 27.80
CA SER A 29 16.66 -12.34 27.07
C SER A 29 15.46 -12.94 26.34
N GLU A 30 14.31 -13.01 27.01
CA GLU A 30 13.09 -13.60 26.47
C GLU A 30 12.55 -12.78 25.29
N ILE A 31 12.66 -11.46 25.37
CA ILE A 31 12.28 -10.54 24.28
C ILE A 31 13.07 -10.83 23.01
N LYS A 32 14.40 -11.03 23.11
CA LYS A 32 15.23 -11.36 21.93
C LYS A 32 14.81 -12.70 21.30
N ILE A 33 14.51 -13.69 22.13
CA ILE A 33 14.03 -15.00 21.65
C ILE A 33 12.68 -14.84 20.93
N ARG A 34 11.76 -14.06 21.49
CA ARG A 34 10.43 -13.82 20.90
C ARG A 34 10.48 -12.97 19.64
N LEU A 35 11.33 -11.93 19.58
CA LEU A 35 11.54 -11.17 18.34
C LEU A 35 12.06 -12.06 17.21
N ASN A 36 12.98 -12.99 17.51
CA ASN A 36 13.45 -13.96 16.51
C ASN A 36 12.36 -14.96 16.08
N LYS A 37 11.42 -15.30 16.98
CA LYS A 37 10.37 -16.28 16.71
C LYS A 37 9.13 -15.71 16.03
N PHE A 38 8.66 -14.55 16.48
CA PHE A 38 7.43 -13.90 16.04
C PHE A 38 7.66 -12.73 15.08
N GLY A 39 8.90 -12.23 14.99
CA GLY A 39 9.22 -11.04 14.22
C GLY A 39 8.85 -9.75 14.96
N PHE A 40 9.00 -8.63 14.25
CA PHE A 40 8.58 -7.31 14.74
C PHE A 40 7.07 -7.13 14.64
N ASN A 41 6.51 -6.29 15.50
CA ASN A 41 5.12 -5.82 15.44
C ASN A 41 4.94 -4.81 14.31
N GLU A 42 4.96 -5.30 13.07
CA GLU A 42 4.75 -4.52 11.86
C GLU A 42 3.76 -5.24 10.95
N MET A 43 2.96 -4.46 10.23
CA MET A 43 2.18 -4.99 9.12
C MET A 43 3.15 -5.32 7.99
N ILE A 44 3.06 -6.54 7.48
CA ILE A 44 3.85 -6.96 6.33
C ILE A 44 3.26 -6.27 5.11
N GLU A 45 4.01 -5.38 4.50
CA GLU A 45 3.66 -4.86 3.18
C GLU A 45 4.01 -5.93 2.14
N LYS A 46 3.08 -6.24 1.23
CA LYS A 46 3.39 -7.07 0.06
C LYS A 46 4.64 -6.54 -0.65
N GLN A 47 5.51 -7.46 -1.07
CA GLN A 47 6.74 -7.09 -1.75
C GLN A 47 6.42 -6.21 -2.96
N LYS A 48 6.91 -4.98 -2.91
CA LYS A 48 6.87 -4.05 -4.05
C LYS A 48 7.46 -4.78 -5.27
N PRO A 49 6.84 -4.69 -6.46
CA PRO A 49 7.42 -5.29 -7.64
C PRO A 49 8.84 -4.75 -7.82
N ALA A 50 9.78 -5.65 -8.10
CA ALA A 50 11.18 -5.28 -8.23
C ALA A 50 11.34 -4.16 -9.27
N TRP A 51 12.31 -3.26 -9.03
CA TRP A 51 12.53 -2.08 -9.87
C TRP A 51 12.65 -2.42 -11.37
N TRP A 52 13.24 -3.57 -11.71
CA TRP A 52 13.38 -4.05 -13.07
C TRP A 52 12.05 -4.51 -13.68
N LYS A 53 11.14 -5.12 -12.89
CA LYS A 53 9.79 -5.47 -13.37
C LYS A 53 9.01 -4.22 -13.75
N ARG A 54 9.14 -3.16 -12.94
CA ARG A 54 8.52 -1.86 -13.23
C ARG A 54 9.11 -1.22 -14.48
N LEU A 55 10.43 -1.28 -14.64
CA LEU A 55 11.09 -0.80 -15.85
C LEU A 55 10.61 -1.57 -17.09
N ILE A 56 10.50 -2.91 -17.03
CA ILE A 56 9.97 -3.73 -18.12
C ILE A 56 8.51 -3.41 -18.42
N ALA A 57 7.69 -3.13 -17.40
CA ALA A 57 6.30 -2.75 -17.60
C ALA A 57 6.15 -1.47 -18.45
N GLN A 58 7.09 -0.52 -18.37
CA GLN A 58 7.09 0.67 -19.23
C GLN A 58 7.25 0.32 -20.72
N PHE A 59 7.90 -0.80 -21.06
CA PHE A 59 8.02 -1.29 -22.44
C PHE A 59 6.82 -2.12 -22.91
N GLN A 60 5.94 -2.52 -22.00
CA GLN A 60 4.71 -3.27 -22.32
C GLN A 60 3.53 -2.36 -22.68
N ASP A 61 3.69 -1.04 -22.49
CA ASP A 61 2.69 -0.07 -22.91
C ASP A 61 2.44 -0.16 -24.42
N PHE A 62 1.16 -0.12 -24.82
CA PHE A 62 0.75 -0.31 -26.21
C PHE A 62 1.37 0.74 -27.15
N MET A 63 1.50 1.99 -26.73
CA MET A 63 2.10 3.04 -27.55
C MET A 63 3.61 2.81 -27.71
N VAL A 64 4.29 2.39 -26.65
CA VAL A 64 5.71 2.03 -26.70
C VAL A 64 5.94 0.83 -27.63
N LEU A 65 5.08 -0.19 -27.59
CA LEU A 65 5.16 -1.34 -28.51
C LEU A 65 5.02 -0.92 -29.98
N VAL A 66 4.17 0.05 -30.29
CA VAL A 66 4.02 0.59 -31.65
C VAL A 66 5.27 1.34 -32.09
N LEU A 67 5.89 2.14 -31.21
CA LEU A 67 7.16 2.81 -31.50
C LEU A 67 8.32 1.83 -31.67
N LEU A 68 8.37 0.76 -30.88
CA LEU A 68 9.34 -0.31 -31.04
C LEU A 68 9.15 -1.05 -32.36
N ALA A 69 7.90 -1.30 -32.78
CA ALA A 69 7.61 -1.86 -34.10
C ALA A 69 8.05 -0.91 -35.23
N ALA A 70 7.77 0.40 -35.12
CA ALA A 70 8.24 1.40 -36.08
C ALA A 70 9.78 1.47 -36.17
N THR A 71 10.45 1.38 -35.02
CA THR A 71 11.93 1.31 -34.92
C THR A 71 12.47 0.09 -35.66
N LEU A 72 11.88 -1.08 -35.45
CA LEU A 72 12.27 -2.31 -36.15
C LEU A 72 12.07 -2.18 -37.66
N ILE A 73 10.92 -1.70 -38.11
CA ILE A 73 10.62 -1.54 -39.54
C ILE A 73 11.61 -0.56 -40.18
N SER A 74 11.89 0.58 -39.55
CA SER A 74 12.84 1.59 -40.03
C SER A 74 14.27 1.02 -40.11
N ALA A 75 14.70 0.23 -39.11
CA ALA A 75 16.01 -0.43 -39.13
C ALA A 75 16.12 -1.49 -40.25
N PHE A 76 15.06 -2.26 -40.52
CA PHE A 76 15.02 -3.21 -41.63
C PHE A 76 15.08 -2.55 -43.01
N LEU A 77 14.55 -1.33 -43.12
CA LEU A 77 14.63 -0.50 -44.31
C LEU A 77 16.02 0.17 -44.48
N GLY A 78 16.94 -0.01 -43.52
CA GLY A 78 18.29 0.59 -43.59
C GLY A 78 18.33 2.07 -43.16
N GLU A 79 17.24 2.59 -42.62
CA GLU A 79 17.08 3.97 -42.19
C GLU A 79 17.45 4.11 -40.71
N TYR A 80 18.73 3.86 -40.44
CA TYR A 80 19.26 3.80 -39.08
C TYR A 80 19.11 5.12 -38.32
N ALA A 81 19.10 6.26 -39.00
CA ALA A 81 18.94 7.57 -38.36
C ALA A 81 17.55 7.73 -37.70
N ASP A 82 16.49 7.35 -38.42
CA ASP A 82 15.11 7.40 -37.91
C ASP A 82 14.91 6.35 -36.81
N ALA A 83 15.40 5.12 -37.01
CA ALA A 83 15.35 4.07 -36.00
C ALA A 83 16.04 4.48 -34.69
N VAL A 84 17.24 5.06 -34.77
CA VAL A 84 17.98 5.55 -33.58
C VAL A 84 17.24 6.70 -32.91
N THR A 85 16.64 7.61 -33.67
CA THR A 85 15.87 8.74 -33.13
C THR A 85 14.65 8.26 -32.34
N ILE A 86 13.86 7.35 -32.91
CA ILE A 86 12.69 6.76 -32.23
C ILE A 86 13.13 5.99 -30.97
N LEU A 87 14.22 5.23 -31.06
CA LEU A 87 14.74 4.47 -29.93
C LEU A 87 15.16 5.38 -28.77
N ILE A 88 15.80 6.53 -29.05
CA ILE A 88 16.16 7.52 -28.03
C ILE A 88 14.91 8.06 -27.33
N ILE A 89 13.85 8.37 -28.08
CA ILE A 89 12.59 8.88 -27.53
C ILE A 89 11.97 7.84 -26.58
N VAL A 90 11.90 6.57 -27.01
CA VAL A 90 11.35 5.47 -26.20
C VAL A 90 12.14 5.29 -24.91
N ILE A 91 13.48 5.27 -24.98
CA ILE A 91 14.33 5.12 -23.79
C ILE A 91 14.14 6.31 -22.84
N PHE A 92 14.13 7.53 -23.37
CA PHE A 92 13.97 8.74 -22.56
C PHE A 92 12.61 8.77 -21.85
N ASN A 93 11.53 8.39 -22.53
CA ASN A 93 10.20 8.29 -21.95
C ASN A 93 10.15 7.22 -20.83
N ALA A 94 10.67 6.02 -21.09
CA ALA A 94 10.72 4.95 -20.09
C ALA A 94 11.50 5.35 -18.83
N VAL A 95 12.64 6.03 -18.99
CA VAL A 95 13.45 6.54 -17.87
C VAL A 95 12.72 7.63 -17.10
N LEU A 96 12.12 8.60 -17.79
CA LEU A 96 11.34 9.66 -17.13
C LEU A 96 10.15 9.09 -16.37
N GLY A 97 9.40 8.15 -16.97
CA GLY A 97 8.28 7.46 -16.31
C GLY A 97 8.73 6.72 -15.05
N PHE A 98 9.81 5.94 -15.15
CA PHE A 98 10.38 5.23 -14.00
C PHE A 98 10.84 6.17 -12.88
N VAL A 99 11.53 7.27 -13.21
CA VAL A 99 12.00 8.23 -12.20
C VAL A 99 10.84 8.95 -11.52
N GLN A 100 9.80 9.32 -12.26
CA GLN A 100 8.60 9.98 -11.72
C GLN A 100 7.87 9.05 -10.74
N GLU A 101 7.67 7.79 -11.12
CA GLU A 101 7.01 6.78 -10.29
C GLU A 101 7.83 6.47 -9.03
N TYR A 102 9.14 6.30 -9.17
CA TYR A 102 10.04 6.03 -8.05
C TYR A 102 10.07 7.17 -7.01
N ARG A 103 10.12 8.43 -7.46
CA ARG A 103 10.12 9.59 -6.56
C ARG A 103 8.81 9.74 -5.79
N ALA A 104 7.67 9.49 -6.44
CA ALA A 104 6.37 9.54 -5.79
C ALA A 104 6.26 8.52 -4.65
N GLU A 105 6.77 7.31 -4.87
CA GLU A 105 6.73 6.25 -3.87
C GLU A 105 7.69 6.49 -2.69
N GLN A 106 8.91 6.96 -2.94
CA GLN A 106 9.89 7.25 -1.88
C GLN A 106 9.38 8.31 -0.89
N SER A 107 8.61 9.29 -1.40
CA SER A 107 8.00 10.33 -0.57
C SER A 107 6.95 9.75 0.39
N MET A 108 6.21 8.73 -0.06
CA MET A 108 5.22 8.03 0.76
C MET A 108 5.88 7.17 1.86
N ASP A 109 6.98 6.47 1.54
CA ASP A 109 7.71 5.64 2.50
C ASP A 109 8.37 6.47 3.61
N ALA A 110 8.90 7.65 3.27
CA ALA A 110 9.50 8.56 4.25
C ALA A 110 8.46 9.08 5.26
N LEU A 111 7.26 9.44 4.79
CA LEU A 111 6.15 9.87 5.65
C LEU A 111 5.71 8.77 6.62
N LYS A 112 5.67 7.51 6.17
CA LYS A 112 5.34 6.35 7.04
C LYS A 112 6.34 6.18 8.20
N LYS A 113 7.65 6.37 7.94
CA LYS A 113 8.70 6.19 8.95
C LYS A 113 8.72 7.26 10.04
N MET A 114 8.24 8.47 9.76
CA MET A 114 8.26 9.60 10.71
C MET A 114 7.13 9.54 11.76
N ALA A 115 6.14 8.66 11.60
CA ALA A 115 4.98 8.55 12.49
C ALA A 115 4.98 7.28 13.35
N ALA A 116 6.16 6.65 13.56
CA ALA A 116 6.26 5.37 14.25
C ALA A 116 5.71 5.45 15.69
N PRO A 117 4.67 4.69 16.04
CA PRO A 117 4.05 4.76 17.36
C PRO A 117 4.98 4.17 18.43
N THR A 118 4.83 4.65 19.66
CA THR A 118 5.48 4.10 20.87
C THR A 118 4.45 3.41 21.77
N ALA A 119 4.92 2.50 22.62
CA ALA A 119 4.08 1.83 23.62
C ALA A 119 4.76 1.82 24.99
N HIS A 120 3.97 1.89 26.06
CA HIS A 120 4.44 1.72 27.43
C HIS A 120 4.31 0.26 27.85
N VAL A 121 5.42 -0.34 28.28
CA VAL A 121 5.46 -1.75 28.70
C VAL A 121 6.21 -1.92 30.01
N VAL A 122 5.87 -2.98 30.74
CA VAL A 122 6.64 -3.43 31.89
C VAL A 122 7.55 -4.57 31.45
N ARG A 123 8.86 -4.40 31.62
CA ARG A 123 9.88 -5.42 31.33
C ARG A 123 10.96 -5.35 32.40
N ASN A 124 11.40 -6.51 32.89
CA ASN A 124 12.30 -6.62 34.05
C ASN A 124 11.83 -5.80 35.28
N GLY A 125 10.52 -5.70 35.52
CA GLY A 125 9.94 -4.94 36.64
C GLY A 125 9.91 -3.42 36.46
N ILE A 126 10.35 -2.91 35.30
CA ILE A 126 10.45 -1.47 35.06
C ILE A 126 9.47 -1.07 33.95
N LEU A 127 8.71 -0.01 34.22
CA LEU A 127 7.90 0.65 33.21
C LEU A 127 8.81 1.41 32.25
N GLN A 128 8.75 1.08 30.97
CA GLN A 128 9.54 1.72 29.93
C GLN A 128 8.72 2.00 28.67
N GLN A 129 9.07 3.09 28.00
CA GLN A 129 8.53 3.43 26.68
C GLN A 129 9.42 2.81 25.61
N ILE A 130 8.83 1.99 24.74
CA ILE A 130 9.52 1.32 23.63
C ILE A 130 8.88 1.71 22.30
N ALA A 131 9.59 1.47 21.20
CA ALA A 131 8.97 1.55 19.89
C ALA A 131 7.89 0.45 19.78
N ALA A 132 6.69 0.78 19.27
CA ALA A 132 5.60 -0.18 19.12
C ALA A 132 6.01 -1.39 18.26
N ARG A 133 6.94 -1.19 17.32
CA ARG A 133 7.58 -2.21 16.48
C ARG A 133 8.23 -3.34 17.30
N GLU A 134 8.75 -3.03 18.48
CA GLU A 134 9.50 -3.98 19.32
C GLU A 134 8.62 -4.75 20.30
N LEU A 135 7.29 -4.55 20.26
CA LEU A 135 6.34 -5.34 21.03
C LEU A 135 6.34 -6.79 20.55
N VAL A 136 6.26 -7.71 21.51
CA VAL A 136 6.14 -9.15 21.26
C VAL A 136 4.99 -9.76 22.05
N PRO A 137 4.43 -10.91 21.60
CA PRO A 137 3.45 -11.64 22.40
C PRO A 137 3.96 -11.95 23.81
N GLY A 138 3.10 -11.69 24.80
CA GLY A 138 3.37 -11.82 26.23
C GLY A 138 3.97 -10.58 26.90
N ASP A 139 4.29 -9.51 26.18
CA ASP A 139 4.61 -8.23 26.82
C ASP A 139 3.43 -7.76 27.68
N ILE A 140 3.73 -7.10 28.81
CA ILE A 140 2.71 -6.44 29.63
C ILE A 140 2.68 -4.97 29.22
N MET A 141 1.63 -4.56 28.51
CA MET A 141 1.38 -3.15 28.22
C MET A 141 0.74 -2.48 29.44
N ALA A 142 1.30 -1.33 29.82
CA ALA A 142 0.64 -0.39 30.71
C ALA A 142 -0.13 0.61 29.84
N LEU A 143 -1.42 0.76 30.12
CA LEU A 143 -2.33 1.57 29.30
C LEU A 143 -2.87 2.70 30.14
N GLU A 144 -2.78 3.92 29.64
CA GLU A 144 -3.34 5.11 30.27
C GLU A 144 -4.16 5.94 29.28
N SER A 145 -4.92 6.89 29.82
CA SER A 145 -5.73 7.81 29.03
C SER A 145 -4.87 8.58 28.02
N GLY A 146 -5.24 8.53 26.75
CA GLY A 146 -4.54 9.14 25.62
C GLY A 146 -3.65 8.17 24.84
N ASP A 147 -3.38 6.97 25.38
CA ASP A 147 -2.56 5.98 24.69
C ASP A 147 -3.29 5.40 23.46
N LYS A 148 -2.53 5.24 22.38
CA LYS A 148 -2.92 4.40 21.24
C LYS A 148 -2.47 2.98 21.51
N ILE A 149 -3.38 2.03 21.31
CA ILE A 149 -3.10 0.62 21.51
C ILE A 149 -2.31 0.10 20.30
N ALA A 150 -1.13 -0.47 20.58
CA ALA A 150 -0.15 -0.85 19.57
C ALA A 150 -0.23 -2.32 19.15
N ALA A 151 -0.95 -3.16 19.91
CA ALA A 151 -1.09 -4.60 19.68
C ALA A 151 -2.40 -5.09 20.30
N ASP A 152 -2.91 -6.24 19.85
CA ASP A 152 -4.09 -6.84 20.45
C ASP A 152 -3.71 -7.52 21.76
N ALA A 153 -4.44 -7.24 22.82
CA ALA A 153 -4.06 -7.66 24.17
C ALA A 153 -5.25 -7.99 25.07
N ARG A 154 -5.02 -8.95 25.97
CA ARG A 154 -5.98 -9.38 26.99
C ARG A 154 -5.79 -8.55 28.26
N LEU A 155 -6.85 -7.89 28.72
CA LEU A 155 -6.80 -7.06 29.92
C LEU A 155 -6.62 -7.90 31.19
N ILE A 156 -5.65 -7.55 32.01
CA ILE A 156 -5.36 -8.23 33.28
C ILE A 156 -5.69 -7.37 34.50
N GLU A 157 -5.73 -6.04 34.31
CA GLU A 157 -6.14 -5.08 35.32
C GLU A 157 -6.84 -3.91 34.64
N VAL A 158 -7.95 -3.45 35.22
CA VAL A 158 -8.71 -2.32 34.69
C VAL A 158 -9.17 -1.42 35.83
N GLN A 159 -8.88 -0.12 35.72
CA GLN A 159 -9.35 0.91 36.63
C GLN A 159 -10.13 1.97 35.86
N ASN A 160 -11.46 1.84 35.86
CA ASN A 160 -12.41 2.75 35.20
C ASN A 160 -12.04 3.09 33.75
N MET A 161 -11.65 2.07 32.99
CA MET A 161 -11.09 2.25 31.65
C MET A 161 -12.17 2.22 30.56
N GLU A 162 -12.09 3.16 29.64
CA GLU A 162 -12.95 3.25 28.45
C GLU A 162 -12.05 3.39 27.21
N ALA A 163 -12.40 2.69 26.13
CA ALA A 163 -11.67 2.71 24.87
C ALA A 163 -12.57 3.18 23.71
N GLU A 164 -12.00 3.92 22.77
CA GLU A 164 -12.67 4.31 21.52
C GLU A 164 -12.31 3.30 20.42
N GLU A 165 -13.28 2.49 20.02
CA GLU A 165 -13.06 1.36 19.10
C GLU A 165 -13.65 1.60 17.70
N ALA A 166 -14.02 2.86 17.41
CA ALA A 166 -14.66 3.26 16.16
C ALA A 166 -13.85 2.85 14.91
N ALA A 167 -12.52 2.81 15.01
CA ALA A 167 -11.65 2.38 13.92
C ALA A 167 -11.87 0.92 13.48
N LEU A 168 -12.39 0.06 14.37
CA LEU A 168 -12.62 -1.36 14.11
C LEU A 168 -14.11 -1.72 14.06
N THR A 169 -14.96 -1.07 14.87
CA THR A 169 -16.38 -1.39 14.97
C THR A 169 -17.27 -0.43 14.20
N GLY A 170 -16.78 0.76 13.86
CA GLY A 170 -17.58 1.85 13.29
C GLY A 170 -18.49 2.57 14.30
N GLU A 171 -18.50 2.16 15.57
CA GLU A 171 -19.31 2.78 16.61
C GLU A 171 -18.49 3.83 17.38
N SER A 172 -18.98 5.07 17.45
CA SER A 172 -18.27 6.19 18.10
C SER A 172 -18.45 6.26 19.62
N LEU A 173 -19.31 5.43 20.20
CA LEU A 173 -19.52 5.44 21.65
C LEU A 173 -18.38 4.70 22.37
N PRO A 174 -17.78 5.30 23.40
CA PRO A 174 -16.72 4.63 24.15
C PRO A 174 -17.20 3.35 24.82
N VAL A 175 -16.35 2.32 24.76
CA VAL A 175 -16.63 1.01 25.32
C VAL A 175 -15.92 0.86 26.65
N ARG A 176 -16.71 0.69 27.73
CA ARG A 176 -16.18 0.39 29.06
C ARG A 176 -15.55 -1.01 29.08
N LYS A 177 -14.30 -1.08 29.54
CA LYS A 177 -13.50 -2.31 29.59
C LYS A 177 -13.56 -3.00 30.95
N VAL A 178 -13.31 -4.31 30.97
CA VAL A 178 -13.34 -5.18 32.16
C VAL A 178 -12.27 -6.27 32.07
N SER A 179 -11.56 -6.62 33.14
CA SER A 179 -10.55 -7.70 33.11
C SER A 179 -11.13 -9.10 33.34
N ASP A 180 -12.16 -9.19 34.19
CA ASP A 180 -12.50 -10.47 34.85
C ASP A 180 -13.55 -11.30 34.11
N LYS A 181 -14.27 -10.69 33.16
CA LYS A 181 -15.31 -11.35 32.40
C LYS A 181 -14.71 -12.21 31.28
N GLN A 182 -15.31 -13.37 31.04
CA GLN A 182 -15.06 -14.23 29.88
C GLN A 182 -16.26 -14.15 28.95
N TYR A 183 -16.01 -14.38 27.66
CA TYR A 183 -17.02 -14.29 26.61
C TYR A 183 -17.14 -15.60 25.87
N HIS A 184 -18.28 -15.80 25.18
CA HIS A 184 -18.51 -16.98 24.37
C HIS A 184 -17.67 -16.91 23.08
N GLU A 185 -17.30 -18.04 22.50
CA GLU A 185 -16.48 -18.06 21.28
C GLU A 185 -17.12 -17.28 20.12
N SER A 186 -18.45 -17.29 20.04
CA SER A 186 -19.23 -16.57 19.02
C SER A 186 -19.47 -15.09 19.32
N SER A 187 -18.90 -14.54 20.40
CA SER A 187 -19.08 -13.12 20.72
C SER A 187 -18.44 -12.23 19.64
N PRO A 188 -19.16 -11.24 19.11
CA PRO A 188 -18.63 -10.31 18.12
C PRO A 188 -17.54 -9.41 18.73
N LEU A 189 -16.70 -8.82 17.87
CA LEU A 189 -15.51 -8.06 18.30
C LEU A 189 -15.83 -6.96 19.32
N GLY A 190 -16.89 -6.17 19.09
CA GLY A 190 -17.31 -5.08 19.96
C GLY A 190 -17.83 -5.50 21.35
N ASP A 191 -18.29 -6.75 21.50
CA ASP A 191 -18.78 -7.26 22.78
C ASP A 191 -17.66 -7.76 23.70
N ARG A 192 -16.46 -8.02 23.16
CA ARG A 192 -15.30 -8.57 23.86
C ARG A 192 -14.61 -7.49 24.71
N LYS A 193 -15.27 -7.01 25.76
CA LYS A 193 -14.80 -5.89 26.61
C LYS A 193 -13.58 -6.22 27.48
N ASN A 194 -13.10 -7.46 27.41
CA ASN A 194 -11.91 -7.93 28.12
C ASN A 194 -10.64 -7.94 27.26
N MET A 195 -10.76 -7.46 26.02
CA MET A 195 -9.66 -7.23 25.09
C MET A 195 -9.51 -5.74 24.81
N VAL A 196 -8.33 -5.37 24.34
CA VAL A 196 -8.01 -4.12 23.65
C VAL A 196 -7.34 -4.46 22.32
N TYR A 197 -7.50 -3.59 21.33
CA TYR A 197 -7.12 -3.90 19.94
C TYR A 197 -6.20 -2.85 19.34
N ALA A 198 -5.28 -3.29 18.49
CA ALA A 198 -4.36 -2.40 17.79
C ALA A 198 -5.12 -1.37 16.95
N GLY A 199 -4.68 -0.10 17.01
CA GLY A 199 -5.29 1.01 16.27
C GLY A 199 -6.45 1.70 16.96
N THR A 200 -6.91 1.21 18.12
CA THR A 200 -7.87 1.92 18.99
C THR A 200 -7.13 2.77 20.03
N SER A 201 -7.87 3.58 20.79
CA SER A 201 -7.29 4.48 21.80
C SER A 201 -7.99 4.32 23.15
N ILE A 202 -7.25 4.54 24.24
CA ILE A 202 -7.83 4.66 25.58
C ILE A 202 -8.21 6.11 25.79
N ILE A 203 -9.48 6.37 26.10
CA ILE A 203 -9.97 7.73 26.31
C ILE A 203 -10.03 8.12 27.78
N LYS A 204 -10.03 7.13 28.68
CA LYS A 204 -10.20 7.33 30.11
C LYS A 204 -9.70 6.12 30.89
N GLY A 205 -9.21 6.38 32.09
CA GLY A 205 -8.79 5.36 33.05
C GLY A 205 -7.41 4.80 32.74
N ARG A 206 -7.10 3.67 33.39
CA ARG A 206 -5.84 2.96 33.19
C ARG A 206 -6.02 1.47 33.36
N GLY A 207 -5.07 0.71 32.85
CA GLY A 207 -5.07 -0.74 32.97
C GLY A 207 -3.74 -1.37 32.60
N LYS A 208 -3.68 -2.69 32.78
CA LYS A 208 -2.59 -3.52 32.27
C LYS A 208 -3.18 -4.56 31.32
N ALA A 209 -2.45 -4.90 30.26
CA ALA A 209 -2.86 -5.93 29.31
C ALA A 209 -1.67 -6.79 28.89
N VAL A 210 -1.89 -8.10 28.72
CA VAL A 210 -0.91 -9.03 28.13
C VAL A 210 -1.09 -9.01 26.62
N VAL A 211 -0.03 -8.70 25.88
CA VAL A 211 -0.03 -8.75 24.41
C VAL A 211 -0.28 -10.18 23.95
N CYS A 212 -1.28 -10.33 23.10
CA CYS A 212 -1.74 -11.62 22.61
C CYS A 212 -1.38 -11.83 21.13
N ALA A 213 -1.47 -10.78 20.33
CA ALA A 213 -1.14 -10.80 18.92
C ALA A 213 -0.45 -9.50 18.49
N THR A 214 0.48 -9.62 17.55
CA THR A 214 1.28 -8.52 16.99
C THR A 214 1.28 -8.63 15.46
N GLY A 215 1.54 -7.51 14.76
CA GLY A 215 1.65 -7.45 13.31
C GLY A 215 0.40 -7.97 12.60
N MET A 216 0.60 -8.84 11.60
CA MET A 216 -0.48 -9.39 10.76
C MET A 216 -1.48 -10.27 11.50
N VAL A 217 -1.15 -10.76 12.71
CA VAL A 217 -2.04 -11.62 13.50
C VAL A 217 -3.12 -10.82 14.25
N THR A 218 -2.91 -9.52 14.44
CA THR A 218 -3.92 -8.62 15.05
C THR A 218 -5.17 -8.50 14.17
N GLU A 219 -6.30 -8.10 14.75
CA GLU A 219 -7.54 -7.89 13.99
C GLU A 219 -7.35 -6.80 12.92
N VAL A 220 -6.64 -5.72 13.23
CA VAL A 220 -6.30 -4.69 12.23
C VAL A 220 -5.32 -5.21 11.17
N GLY A 221 -4.40 -6.09 11.56
CA GLY A 221 -3.46 -6.77 10.66
C GLY A 221 -4.17 -7.68 9.66
N ARG A 222 -5.16 -8.45 10.12
CA ARG A 222 -6.02 -9.27 9.24
C ARG A 222 -6.85 -8.43 8.29
N ILE A 223 -7.40 -7.32 8.76
CA ILE A 223 -8.09 -6.35 7.90
C ILE A 223 -7.13 -5.80 6.85
N ALA A 224 -5.91 -5.43 7.24
CA ALA A 224 -4.90 -4.95 6.32
C ALA A 224 -4.50 -6.02 5.29
N ASP A 225 -4.39 -7.28 5.67
CA ASP A 225 -4.11 -8.40 4.76
C ASP A 225 -5.22 -8.59 3.74
N MET A 226 -6.48 -8.61 4.18
CA MET A 226 -7.65 -8.67 3.29
C MET A 226 -7.68 -7.50 2.30
N ILE A 227 -7.34 -6.28 2.74
CA ILE A 227 -7.26 -5.12 1.86
C ILE A 227 -6.11 -5.27 0.85
N GLN A 228 -4.96 -5.77 1.28
CA GLN A 228 -3.81 -6.02 0.40
C GLN A 228 -4.03 -7.17 -0.59
N GLU A 229 -4.90 -8.13 -0.29
CA GLU A 229 -5.31 -9.20 -1.22
C GLU A 229 -6.17 -8.70 -2.38
N THR A 230 -6.87 -7.59 -2.23
CA THR A 230 -7.64 -6.97 -3.31
C THR A 230 -6.70 -6.55 -4.46
N GLU A 231 -6.94 -7.08 -5.66
CA GLU A 231 -6.21 -6.68 -6.86
C GLU A 231 -6.48 -5.21 -7.17
N TYR A 232 -5.42 -4.47 -7.51
CA TYR A 232 -5.56 -3.10 -8.00
C TYR A 232 -6.22 -3.12 -9.38
N GLU A 233 -7.51 -2.78 -9.44
CA GLU A 233 -8.18 -2.53 -10.71
C GLU A 233 -7.75 -1.17 -11.28
N SER A 234 -7.48 -1.13 -12.58
CA SER A 234 -7.25 0.11 -13.33
C SER A 234 -8.44 1.07 -13.16
N THR A 235 -8.18 2.36 -12.99
CA THR A 235 -9.26 3.35 -12.81
C THR A 235 -10.09 3.52 -14.09
N PRO A 236 -11.38 3.90 -14.01
CA PRO A 236 -12.19 4.18 -15.19
C PRO A 236 -11.59 5.25 -16.11
N LEU A 237 -10.82 6.20 -15.56
CA LEU A 237 -10.13 7.21 -16.34
C LEU A 237 -8.93 6.62 -17.10
N GLU A 238 -8.11 5.79 -16.44
CA GLU A 238 -7.00 5.07 -17.09
C GLU A 238 -7.52 4.18 -18.23
N GLN A 239 -8.58 3.39 -18.01
CA GLN A 239 -9.21 2.58 -19.07
C GLN A 239 -9.71 3.43 -20.25
N ARG A 240 -10.26 4.61 -19.98
CA ARG A 240 -10.69 5.55 -21.02
C ARG A 240 -9.50 6.14 -21.77
N LEU A 241 -8.41 6.47 -21.09
CA LEU A 241 -7.21 7.00 -21.73
C LEU A 241 -6.51 5.95 -22.58
N GLU A 242 -6.42 4.71 -22.11
CA GLU A 242 -5.91 3.59 -22.92
C GLU A 242 -6.79 3.31 -24.15
N SER A 243 -8.12 3.37 -24.00
CA SER A 243 -9.01 3.20 -25.13
C SER A 243 -8.87 4.36 -26.13
N LEU A 244 -8.83 5.62 -25.67
CA LEU A 244 -8.55 6.78 -26.53
C LEU A 244 -7.20 6.66 -27.23
N GLY A 245 -6.15 6.26 -26.52
CA GLY A 245 -4.82 6.01 -27.09
C GLY A 245 -4.87 4.96 -28.20
N ARG A 246 -5.55 3.83 -27.97
CA ARG A 246 -5.75 2.79 -28.99
C ARG A 246 -6.50 3.33 -30.21
N TRP A 247 -7.58 4.09 -30.03
CA TRP A 247 -8.33 4.69 -31.14
C TRP A 247 -7.48 5.65 -31.97
N LEU A 248 -6.68 6.51 -31.32
CA LEU A 248 -5.79 7.43 -32.00
C LEU A 248 -4.71 6.69 -32.79
N VAL A 249 -4.12 5.64 -32.22
CA VAL A 249 -3.14 4.79 -32.91
C VAL A 249 -3.77 4.10 -34.13
N TRP A 250 -4.94 3.47 -33.99
CA TRP A 250 -5.62 2.83 -35.12
C TRP A 250 -5.98 3.84 -36.23
N GLY A 251 -6.45 5.03 -35.85
CA GLY A 251 -6.71 6.12 -36.79
C GLY A 251 -5.43 6.56 -37.54
N CYS A 252 -4.33 6.73 -36.82
CA CYS A 252 -3.04 7.08 -37.42
C CYS A 252 -2.54 6.00 -38.37
N LEU A 253 -2.59 4.72 -37.96
CA LEU A 253 -2.19 3.59 -38.81
C LEU A 253 -3.05 3.51 -40.08
N ALA A 254 -4.36 3.74 -39.98
CA ALA A 254 -5.25 3.77 -41.13
C ALA A 254 -4.86 4.90 -42.11
N ILE A 255 -4.65 6.12 -41.61
CA ILE A 255 -4.22 7.26 -42.43
C ILE A 255 -2.86 6.99 -43.07
N CYS A 256 -1.88 6.50 -42.30
CA CYS A 256 -0.56 6.15 -42.82
C CYS A 256 -0.65 5.11 -43.93
N THR A 257 -1.47 4.06 -43.73
CA THR A 257 -1.70 3.03 -44.75
C THR A 257 -2.29 3.62 -46.04
N ILE A 258 -3.27 4.52 -45.92
CA ILE A 258 -3.88 5.21 -47.07
C ILE A 258 -2.84 6.06 -47.80
N VAL A 259 -2.03 6.83 -47.07
CA VAL A 259 -0.97 7.68 -47.66
C VAL A 259 0.07 6.82 -48.39
N VAL A 260 0.56 5.74 -47.77
CA VAL A 260 1.53 4.84 -48.39
C VAL A 260 0.93 4.22 -49.65
N PHE A 261 -0.29 3.69 -49.57
CA PHE A 261 -0.94 3.01 -50.69
C PHE A 261 -1.21 3.96 -51.86
N THR A 262 -1.75 5.15 -51.58
CA THR A 262 -2.02 6.15 -52.63
C THR A 262 -0.75 6.71 -53.26
N GLY A 263 0.32 6.87 -52.48
CA GLY A 263 1.63 7.26 -53.00
C GLY A 263 2.22 6.21 -53.96
N VAL A 264 2.19 4.94 -53.56
CA VAL A 264 2.63 3.84 -54.43
C VAL A 264 1.76 3.75 -55.69
N ALA A 265 0.45 3.92 -55.58
CA ALA A 265 -0.46 3.93 -56.73
C ALA A 265 -0.19 5.09 -57.70
N LYS A 266 0.39 6.20 -57.21
CA LYS A 266 0.85 7.34 -58.03
C LYS A 266 2.21 7.11 -58.69
N GLY A 267 2.86 5.97 -58.44
CA GLY A 267 4.15 5.60 -59.02
C GLY A 267 5.36 5.96 -58.15
N GLU A 268 5.15 6.41 -56.91
CA GLU A 268 6.25 6.66 -55.97
C GLU A 268 6.90 5.34 -55.52
N PRO A 269 8.22 5.33 -55.23
CA PRO A 269 8.88 4.15 -54.70
C PRO A 269 8.27 3.71 -53.36
N LEU A 270 7.95 2.41 -53.24
CA LEU A 270 7.41 1.81 -52.02
C LEU A 270 8.25 2.16 -50.79
N PHE A 271 9.58 2.14 -50.93
CA PHE A 271 10.52 2.51 -49.88
C PHE A 271 10.27 3.92 -49.32
N LEU A 272 10.16 4.90 -50.21
CA LEU A 272 9.98 6.32 -49.84
C LEU A 272 8.62 6.55 -49.18
N MET A 273 7.59 5.84 -49.66
CA MET A 273 6.24 5.89 -49.08
C MET A 273 6.16 5.21 -47.72
N CYS A 274 6.84 4.07 -47.51
CA CYS A 274 6.94 3.43 -46.20
C CYS A 274 7.65 4.35 -45.19
N MET A 275 8.73 5.02 -45.60
CA MET A 275 9.44 5.98 -44.74
C MET A 275 8.57 7.18 -44.36
N ALA A 276 7.87 7.77 -45.34
CA ALA A 276 6.90 8.83 -45.07
C ALA A 276 5.78 8.37 -44.11
N GLY A 277 5.29 7.13 -44.26
CA GLY A 277 4.29 6.55 -43.38
C GLY A 277 4.78 6.35 -41.95
N ILE A 278 6.01 5.88 -41.75
CA ILE A 278 6.62 5.70 -40.42
C ILE A 278 6.83 7.06 -39.75
N SER A 279 7.40 8.02 -40.47
CA SER A 279 7.61 9.39 -39.96
C SER A 279 6.28 10.05 -39.55
N LEU A 280 5.23 9.87 -40.36
CA LEU A 280 3.89 10.35 -40.05
C LEU A 280 3.29 9.66 -38.82
N ALA A 281 3.45 8.34 -38.69
CA ALA A 281 2.95 7.58 -37.56
C ALA A 281 3.60 8.03 -36.25
N VAL A 282 4.94 8.18 -36.23
CA VAL A 282 5.69 8.65 -35.05
C VAL A 282 5.28 10.07 -34.67
N ALA A 283 5.15 10.97 -35.66
CA ALA A 283 4.75 12.35 -35.40
C ALA A 283 3.32 12.50 -34.84
N ALA A 284 2.45 11.51 -35.07
CA ALA A 284 1.05 11.54 -34.66
C ALA A 284 0.78 10.87 -33.30
N ILE A 285 1.77 10.18 -32.71
CA ILE A 285 1.60 9.54 -31.39
C ILE A 285 1.54 10.64 -30.31
N PRO A 286 0.46 10.68 -29.51
CA PRO A 286 0.25 11.75 -28.53
C PRO A 286 1.03 11.47 -27.25
N GLU A 287 2.35 11.58 -27.31
CA GLU A 287 3.26 11.34 -26.17
C GLU A 287 3.00 12.31 -25.00
N GLY A 288 2.39 13.46 -25.27
CA GLY A 288 2.03 14.46 -24.25
C GLY A 288 0.74 14.15 -23.48
N LEU A 289 -0.04 13.14 -23.88
CA LEU A 289 -1.34 12.85 -23.27
C LEU A 289 -1.25 12.58 -21.75
N PRO A 290 -0.31 11.75 -21.24
CA PRO A 290 -0.18 11.51 -19.81
C PRO A 290 0.14 12.78 -19.01
N ALA A 291 0.97 13.67 -19.58
CA ALA A 291 1.34 14.93 -18.93
C ALA A 291 0.15 15.89 -18.87
N ILE A 292 -0.60 16.04 -19.97
CA ILE A 292 -1.81 16.88 -20.02
C ILE A 292 -2.86 16.38 -19.02
N VAL A 293 -3.10 15.07 -18.98
CA VAL A 293 -4.02 14.46 -18.02
C VAL A 293 -3.58 14.73 -16.59
N THR A 294 -2.29 14.56 -16.28
CA THR A 294 -1.74 14.83 -14.95
C THR A 294 -1.98 16.28 -14.52
N VAL A 295 -1.73 17.24 -15.42
CA VAL A 295 -1.99 18.67 -15.16
C VAL A 295 -3.48 18.93 -14.98
N ALA A 296 -4.34 18.35 -15.82
CA ALA A 296 -5.78 18.50 -15.72
C ALA A 296 -6.33 17.94 -14.39
N LEU A 297 -5.84 16.77 -13.96
CA LEU A 297 -6.16 16.17 -12.68
C LEU A 297 -5.66 17.03 -11.51
N ALA A 298 -4.44 17.55 -11.57
CA ALA A 298 -3.91 18.43 -10.54
C ALA A 298 -4.75 19.70 -10.37
N LEU A 299 -5.18 20.32 -11.49
CA LEU A 299 -6.11 21.45 -11.46
C LEU A 299 -7.48 21.05 -10.89
N GLY A 300 -7.97 19.85 -11.20
CA GLY A 300 -9.19 19.28 -10.62
C GLY A 300 -9.09 19.13 -9.10
N VAL A 301 -8.01 18.53 -8.62
CA VAL A 301 -7.70 18.38 -7.18
C VAL A 301 -7.62 19.75 -6.50
N GLN A 302 -6.95 20.74 -7.11
CA GLN A 302 -6.91 22.11 -6.58
C GLN A 302 -8.31 22.72 -6.46
N ARG A 303 -9.21 22.50 -7.42
CA ARG A 303 -10.60 22.98 -7.34
C ARG A 303 -11.40 22.28 -6.24
N MET A 304 -11.17 20.98 -6.02
CA MET A 304 -11.83 20.20 -4.97
C MET A 304 -11.34 20.57 -3.57
N ILE A 305 -10.04 20.86 -3.40
CA ILE A 305 -9.48 21.37 -2.15
C ILE A 305 -10.14 22.69 -1.75
N LYS A 306 -10.40 23.60 -2.71
CA LYS A 306 -11.14 24.86 -2.45
C LYS A 306 -12.58 24.63 -1.96
N ARG A 307 -13.11 23.41 -2.09
CA ARG A 307 -14.43 22.99 -1.60
C ARG A 307 -14.33 22.02 -0.42
N ASN A 308 -13.19 21.97 0.27
CA ASN A 308 -12.92 21.09 1.41
C ASN A 308 -13.01 19.59 1.09
N ALA A 309 -12.74 19.19 -0.16
CA ALA A 309 -12.66 17.79 -0.57
C ALA A 309 -11.21 17.42 -0.92
N ILE A 310 -10.68 16.40 -0.26
CA ILE A 310 -9.32 15.87 -0.48
C ILE A 310 -9.44 14.56 -1.25
N ILE A 311 -8.71 14.44 -2.35
CA ILE A 311 -8.61 13.18 -3.11
C ILE A 311 -7.35 12.45 -2.68
N ARG A 312 -7.51 11.15 -2.40
CA ARG A 312 -6.40 10.20 -2.27
C ARG A 312 -6.52 9.17 -3.39
N LYS A 313 -5.40 8.82 -4.00
CA LYS A 313 -5.29 7.79 -5.05
C LYS A 313 -5.61 6.42 -4.46
#